data_AF-A0A7V3BSK8-F1
#
_entry.id   AF-A0A7V3BSK8-F1
#
_cell.length_a   1.000
_cell.length_b   1.000
_cell.length_c   1.000
_cell.angle_alpha   90.00
_cell.angle_beta   90.00
_cell.angle_gamma   90.00
#
_symmetry.space_group_name_H-M   'P 1'
#
loop_
_entity.id
_entity.type
_entity.pdbx_description
1 polymer ?
#
loop_
_entity_poly.entity_id
_entity_poly.type
_entity_poly.pdbx_seq_one_letter_code
_entity_poly.pdbx_strand_id
1 'polypeptide(L)'
;MSELTLGRTGAALEAVLPRRLRLDVRFVTDGENRPVAAFAHVDFAASGVAEGSEVPIRHGGRYVLRRSAGRWRIAAYDVRGRVPTPGEVRTEVRRASRGPVVPSRDPLFVLVIGSDARPGQVVERARADSVHLVGVNPRRDRASIVGIPRDTYVTIPGAGADKINAALVRGGPELVVATVERLTGIRIDGYLLTGFLGFERLVNAVGGLRIVVPYPMSDRYSHAQFRPGPEHVGGRDALAFSRNRHDARGGDFGRSLNQGRVLVAALRELQAAMRTDRSGLLPWVLAASRHLRTDLGFRDLIDLALAAERIDPDRVRNVVVPGRAGSAGGRSVVFLGEGAAGVFRDLAREGILGR
;
A
#
# COMPACT_ATOMS: atom_id res chain seq x y z
N MET A 1 19.02 16.43 -22.97
CA MET A 1 19.07 16.45 -21.49
C MET A 1 18.58 15.15 -20.87
N SER A 2 17.51 14.53 -21.37
CA SER A 2 16.99 13.23 -20.90
C SER A 2 18.05 12.11 -20.86
N GLU A 3 18.96 12.04 -21.84
CA GLU A 3 20.01 11.01 -21.88
C GLU A 3 21.00 11.06 -20.70
N LEU A 4 21.33 12.27 -20.21
CA LEU A 4 22.26 12.47 -19.10
C LEU A 4 21.67 12.08 -17.74
N THR A 5 20.35 12.00 -17.67
CA THR A 5 19.58 11.84 -16.43
C THR A 5 18.97 10.45 -16.33
N LEU A 6 18.50 9.90 -17.45
CA LEU A 6 17.72 8.65 -17.48
C LEU A 6 18.54 7.44 -17.96
N GLY A 7 19.65 7.67 -18.66
CA GLY A 7 20.49 6.58 -19.20
C GLY A 7 19.66 5.53 -19.95
N ARG A 8 19.92 4.25 -19.66
CA ARG A 8 19.20 3.10 -20.27
C ARG A 8 17.71 3.07 -19.97
N THR A 9 17.26 3.73 -18.90
CA THR A 9 15.84 3.83 -18.56
C THR A 9 15.08 4.67 -19.56
N GLY A 10 15.72 5.67 -20.18
CA GLY A 10 15.07 6.51 -21.19
C GLY A 10 14.51 5.69 -22.35
N ALA A 11 15.19 4.61 -22.75
CA ALA A 11 14.74 3.73 -23.82
C ALA A 11 13.53 2.84 -23.44
N ALA A 12 13.19 2.75 -22.15
CA ALA A 12 12.04 2.00 -21.65
C ALA A 12 10.81 2.90 -21.42
N LEU A 13 10.90 4.19 -21.73
CA LEU A 13 9.83 5.17 -21.52
C LEU A 13 9.34 5.69 -22.87
N GLU A 14 8.02 5.76 -23.04
CA GLU A 14 7.33 6.35 -24.19
C GLU A 14 7.36 7.89 -24.13
N ALA A 15 7.20 8.43 -22.91
CA ALA A 15 7.26 9.86 -22.67
C ALA A 15 7.86 10.18 -21.30
N VAL A 16 8.32 11.41 -21.12
CA VAL A 16 8.76 11.93 -19.83
C VAL A 16 8.07 13.27 -19.64
N LEU A 17 7.15 13.31 -18.68
CA LEU A 17 6.37 14.49 -18.34
C LEU A 17 7.08 15.25 -17.21
N PRO A 18 7.76 16.37 -17.52
CA PRO A 18 8.50 17.12 -16.52
C PRO A 18 7.53 17.76 -15.52
N ARG A 19 7.80 17.57 -14.22
CA ARG A 19 7.05 18.24 -13.14
C ARG A 19 7.83 19.40 -12.55
N ARG A 20 9.15 19.24 -12.45
CA ARG A 20 10.05 20.26 -11.94
C ARG A 20 11.42 20.09 -12.58
N LEU A 21 12.00 21.18 -13.03
CA LEU A 21 13.38 21.23 -13.47
C LEU A 21 14.03 22.50 -12.95
N ARG A 22 15.17 22.35 -12.29
CA ARG A 22 16.10 23.42 -11.97
C ARG A 22 17.47 23.03 -12.51
N LEU A 23 18.05 23.93 -13.30
CA LEU A 23 19.37 23.79 -13.87
C LEU A 23 20.15 25.07 -13.60
N ASP A 24 21.17 25.00 -12.75
CA ASP A 24 22.09 26.09 -12.50
C ASP A 24 23.43 25.74 -13.13
N VAL A 25 23.92 26.57 -14.07
CA VAL A 25 25.22 26.38 -14.74
C VAL A 25 26.12 27.58 -14.47
N ARG A 26 27.35 27.32 -14.05
CA ARG A 26 28.40 28.33 -13.88
C ARG A 26 29.59 28.00 -14.76
N PHE A 27 30.02 28.95 -15.58
CA PHE A 27 31.19 28.78 -16.45
C PHE A 27 32.46 29.31 -15.78
N VAL A 28 33.57 28.65 -16.07
CA VAL A 28 34.93 29.14 -15.81
C VAL A 28 35.53 29.48 -17.16
N THR A 29 36.06 30.69 -17.28
CA THR A 29 36.68 31.20 -18.51
C THR A 29 38.20 31.28 -18.38
N ASP A 30 38.90 31.27 -19.51
CA ASP A 30 40.33 31.58 -19.58
C ASP A 30 40.59 33.10 -19.61
N GLY A 31 41.86 33.50 -19.76
CA GLY A 31 42.26 34.91 -19.83
C GLY A 31 41.71 35.69 -21.03
N GLU A 32 41.17 35.00 -22.04
CA GLU A 32 40.49 35.58 -23.21
C GLU A 32 38.96 35.51 -23.07
N ASN A 33 38.49 35.24 -21.85
CA ASN A 33 37.09 35.09 -21.48
C ASN A 33 36.36 33.95 -22.22
N ARG A 34 37.08 32.94 -22.72
CA ARG A 34 36.49 31.77 -23.37
C ARG A 34 36.19 30.70 -22.33
N PRO A 35 34.99 30.08 -22.34
CA PRO A 35 34.62 29.09 -21.33
C PRO A 35 35.39 27.78 -21.53
N VAL A 36 36.13 27.37 -20.51
CA VAL A 36 37.00 26.18 -20.48
C VAL A 36 36.44 25.06 -19.59
N ALA A 37 35.68 25.41 -18.56
CA ALA A 37 34.98 24.47 -17.68
C ALA A 37 33.59 24.99 -17.29
N ALA A 38 32.72 24.11 -16.83
CA ALA A 38 31.44 24.50 -16.26
C ALA A 38 31.02 23.57 -15.11
N PHE A 39 30.34 24.13 -14.13
CA PHE A 39 29.72 23.40 -13.04
C PHE A 39 28.21 23.47 -13.22
N ALA A 40 27.55 22.32 -13.30
CA ALA A 40 26.10 22.25 -13.42
C ALA A 40 25.49 21.56 -12.19
N HIS A 41 24.45 22.17 -11.62
CA HIS A 41 23.59 21.54 -10.64
C HIS A 41 22.21 21.35 -11.25
N VAL A 42 21.76 20.10 -11.27
CA VAL A 42 20.47 19.67 -11.80
C VAL A 42 19.61 19.15 -10.65
N ASP A 43 18.38 19.64 -10.53
CA ASP A 43 17.30 19.04 -9.74
C ASP A 43 16.10 18.84 -10.66
N PHE A 44 15.74 17.58 -10.90
CA PHE A 44 14.74 17.17 -11.87
C PHE A 44 13.77 16.18 -11.24
N ALA A 45 12.48 16.44 -11.42
CA ALA A 45 11.40 15.53 -11.10
C ALA A 45 10.43 15.42 -12.27
N ALA A 46 10.05 14.20 -12.62
CA ALA A 46 9.13 13.91 -13.72
C ALA A 46 8.30 12.65 -13.46
N SER A 47 7.25 12.49 -14.25
CA SER A 47 6.60 11.20 -14.46
C SER A 47 7.11 10.62 -15.78
N GLY A 48 7.76 9.45 -15.76
CA GLY A 48 7.98 8.67 -16.97
C GLY A 48 6.71 7.92 -17.33
N VAL A 49 6.32 7.92 -18.59
CA VAL A 49 5.18 7.12 -19.09
C VAL A 49 5.75 5.95 -19.86
N ALA A 50 5.28 4.75 -19.56
CA ALA A 50 5.57 3.54 -20.33
C ALA A 50 4.33 2.66 -20.33
N GLU A 51 3.89 2.20 -21.50
CA GLU A 51 2.72 1.33 -21.69
C GLU A 51 1.51 1.82 -20.87
N GLY A 52 1.22 3.12 -20.95
CA GLY A 52 0.11 3.77 -20.23
C GLY A 52 0.27 3.93 -18.71
N SER A 53 1.43 3.56 -18.15
CA SER A 53 1.72 3.60 -16.71
C SER A 53 2.65 4.76 -16.35
N GLU A 54 2.38 5.47 -15.25
CA GLU A 54 3.26 6.54 -14.75
C GLU A 54 4.28 6.01 -13.72
N VAL A 55 5.57 6.20 -14.01
CA VAL A 55 6.69 5.84 -13.15
C VAL A 55 7.36 7.11 -12.62
N PRO A 56 7.45 7.32 -11.30
CA PRO A 56 8.05 8.54 -10.74
C PRO A 56 9.58 8.55 -10.95
N ILE A 57 10.11 9.67 -11.43
CA ILE A 57 11.53 9.89 -11.65
C ILE A 57 11.99 11.07 -10.79
N ARG A 58 13.06 10.87 -10.03
CA ARG A 58 13.74 11.95 -9.29
C ARG A 58 15.23 11.89 -9.51
N HIS A 59 15.82 12.99 -9.94
CA HIS A 59 17.24 13.09 -10.21
C HIS A 59 17.79 14.42 -9.72
N GLY A 60 18.73 14.36 -8.79
CA GLY A 60 19.58 15.46 -8.39
C GLY A 60 21.03 15.15 -8.79
N GLY A 61 21.75 16.07 -9.39
CA GLY A 61 23.12 15.81 -9.82
C GLY A 61 23.98 17.06 -9.86
N ARG A 62 25.24 16.91 -9.44
CA ARG A 62 26.29 17.90 -9.63
C ARG A 62 27.26 17.37 -10.69
N TYR A 63 27.55 18.18 -11.70
CA TYR A 63 28.37 17.80 -12.84
C TYR A 63 29.51 18.80 -13.03
N VAL A 64 30.69 18.27 -13.32
CA VAL A 64 31.83 19.04 -13.80
C VAL A 64 31.97 18.77 -15.29
N LEU A 65 31.88 19.83 -16.09
CA LEU A 65 32.00 19.81 -17.53
C LEU A 65 33.35 20.42 -17.92
N ARG A 66 34.06 19.79 -18.85
CA ARG A 66 35.28 20.33 -19.44
C ARG A 66 35.09 20.52 -20.93
N ARG A 67 35.57 21.64 -21.47
CA ARG A 67 35.60 21.88 -22.92
C ARG A 67 36.93 21.41 -23.50
N SER A 68 36.89 20.55 -24.51
CA SER A 68 38.08 20.03 -25.20
C SER A 68 37.76 19.86 -26.69
N ALA A 69 38.62 20.39 -27.56
CA ALA A 69 38.42 20.41 -29.01
C ALA A 69 37.03 20.95 -29.41
N GLY A 70 36.63 22.08 -28.82
CA GLY A 70 35.35 22.74 -29.07
C GLY A 70 34.11 22.06 -28.46
N ARG A 71 34.23 20.84 -27.91
CA ARG A 71 33.11 20.07 -27.35
C ARG A 71 33.13 20.02 -25.82
N TRP A 72 31.95 20.07 -25.21
CA TRP A 72 31.76 19.86 -23.77
C TRP A 72 31.65 18.37 -23.45
N ARG A 73 32.32 17.94 -22.37
CA ARG A 73 32.25 16.57 -21.85
C ARG A 73 32.11 16.59 -20.33
N ILE A 74 31.36 15.63 -19.78
CA ILE A 74 31.33 15.40 -18.33
C ILE A 74 32.69 14.80 -17.92
N ALA A 75 33.40 15.52 -17.06
CA ALA A 75 34.66 15.10 -16.48
C ALA A 75 34.46 14.39 -15.14
N ALA A 76 33.46 14.80 -14.36
CA ALA A 76 33.08 14.16 -13.10
C ALA A 76 31.61 14.44 -12.77
N TYR A 77 30.99 13.57 -11.97
CA TYR A 77 29.62 13.75 -11.50
C TYR A 77 29.40 13.13 -10.11
N ASP A 78 28.47 13.72 -9.35
CA ASP A 78 27.87 13.15 -8.12
C ASP A 78 26.36 13.23 -8.28
N VAL A 79 25.71 12.07 -8.40
CA VAL A 79 24.28 11.95 -8.68
C VAL A 79 23.59 11.32 -7.47
N ARG A 80 22.49 11.94 -7.06
CA ARG A 80 21.61 11.49 -5.98
C ARG A 80 20.18 11.50 -6.47
N GLY A 81 19.44 10.42 -6.25
CA GLY A 81 18.06 10.32 -6.70
C GLY A 81 17.73 8.92 -7.15
N ARG A 82 16.45 8.70 -7.45
CA ARG A 82 15.94 7.41 -7.91
C ARG A 82 15.59 7.54 -9.39
N VAL A 83 16.43 6.93 -10.23
CA VAL A 83 16.11 6.65 -11.63
C VAL A 83 15.80 5.16 -11.69
N PRO A 84 14.54 4.76 -11.96
CA PRO A 84 14.17 3.35 -12.00
C PRO A 84 14.92 2.65 -13.14
N THR A 85 15.36 1.41 -12.94
CA THR A 85 16.01 0.61 -13.99
C THR A 85 15.01 0.15 -15.06
N PRO A 86 15.45 -0.25 -16.27
CA PRO A 86 14.54 -0.83 -17.27
C PRO A 86 13.74 -2.05 -16.76
N GLY A 87 14.31 -2.85 -15.86
CA GLY A 87 13.61 -3.96 -15.22
C GLY A 87 12.55 -3.53 -14.23
N GLU A 88 12.79 -2.45 -13.47
CA GLU A 88 11.80 -1.83 -12.59
C GLU A 88 10.68 -1.16 -13.40
N VAL A 89 11.00 -0.46 -14.49
CA VAL A 89 9.98 0.10 -15.41
C VAL A 89 9.08 -1.03 -15.93
N ARG A 90 9.65 -2.12 -16.46
CA ARG A 90 8.85 -3.28 -16.91
C ARG A 90 8.03 -3.93 -15.80
N THR A 91 8.55 -3.95 -14.57
CA THR A 91 7.83 -4.51 -13.42
C THR A 91 6.67 -3.61 -13.03
N GLU A 92 6.87 -2.30 -13.01
CA GLU A 92 5.84 -1.31 -12.70
C GLU A 92 4.75 -1.29 -13.78
N VAL A 93 5.16 -1.30 -15.04
CA VAL A 93 4.27 -1.45 -16.19
C VAL A 93 3.46 -2.74 -16.09
N ARG A 94 4.10 -3.88 -15.81
CA ARG A 94 3.40 -5.17 -15.61
C ARG A 94 2.47 -5.14 -14.39
N ARG A 95 2.76 -4.32 -13.39
CA ARG A 95 1.94 -4.18 -12.19
C ARG A 95 0.73 -3.30 -12.46
N ALA A 96 0.91 -2.18 -13.14
CA ALA A 96 -0.14 -1.27 -13.56
C ALA A 96 -1.07 -1.89 -14.62
N SER A 97 -0.54 -2.68 -15.56
CA SER A 97 -1.35 -3.49 -16.48
C SER A 97 -2.01 -4.71 -15.82
N ARG A 98 -1.79 -4.92 -14.51
CA ARG A 98 -2.43 -5.94 -13.67
C ARG A 98 -3.23 -5.34 -12.50
N GLY A 99 -3.52 -4.03 -12.53
CA GLY A 99 -4.55 -3.48 -11.65
C GLY A 99 -5.87 -4.23 -11.81
N PRO A 100 -6.77 -4.21 -10.82
CA PRO A 100 -8.05 -4.91 -10.89
C PRO A 100 -8.88 -4.39 -12.08
N VAL A 101 -8.82 -5.06 -13.23
CA VAL A 101 -9.64 -4.72 -14.40
C VAL A 101 -11.07 -5.14 -14.10
N VAL A 102 -11.97 -4.18 -13.86
CA VAL A 102 -13.40 -4.48 -13.67
C VAL A 102 -14.17 -4.13 -14.94
N PRO A 103 -14.99 -5.03 -15.50
CA PRO A 103 -15.38 -6.34 -14.97
C PRO A 103 -14.32 -7.43 -15.21
N SER A 104 -13.73 -7.97 -14.14
CA SER A 104 -12.95 -9.20 -14.17
C SER A 104 -13.86 -10.37 -13.89
N ARG A 105 -13.66 -11.46 -14.62
CA ARG A 105 -14.26 -12.74 -14.28
C ARG A 105 -13.44 -13.49 -13.25
N ASP A 106 -12.19 -13.11 -12.99
CA ASP A 106 -11.33 -13.83 -12.07
C ASP A 106 -11.31 -13.19 -10.68
N PRO A 107 -10.98 -13.95 -9.62
CA PRO A 107 -10.79 -13.40 -8.29
C PRO A 107 -9.81 -12.24 -8.26
N LEU A 108 -10.12 -11.23 -7.47
CA LEU A 108 -9.26 -10.07 -7.20
C LEU A 108 -8.74 -10.15 -5.76
N PHE A 109 -7.47 -9.84 -5.56
CA PHE A 109 -6.79 -9.92 -4.27
C PHE A 109 -6.14 -8.58 -3.91
N VAL A 110 -6.69 -7.91 -2.91
CA VAL A 110 -6.18 -6.64 -2.39
C VAL A 110 -5.59 -6.83 -1.01
N LEU A 111 -4.36 -6.35 -0.80
CA LEU A 111 -3.73 -6.37 0.50
C LEU A 111 -4.00 -5.06 1.25
N VAL A 112 -4.72 -5.14 2.36
CA VAL A 112 -4.99 -3.99 3.24
C VAL A 112 -4.00 -4.00 4.41
N ILE A 113 -3.27 -2.91 4.55
CA ILE A 113 -2.16 -2.75 5.49
C ILE A 113 -2.41 -1.55 6.41
N GLY A 114 -2.42 -1.80 7.71
CA GLY A 114 -2.47 -0.77 8.75
C GLY A 114 -1.10 -0.63 9.41
N SER A 115 -0.48 0.52 9.23
CA SER A 115 0.79 0.91 9.85
C SER A 115 0.57 1.47 11.25
N ASP A 116 1.46 1.15 12.19
CA ASP A 116 1.46 1.73 13.55
C ASP A 116 2.02 3.17 13.60
N ALA A 117 2.28 3.77 12.43
CA ALA A 117 2.71 5.15 12.29
C ALA A 117 1.71 6.15 12.89
N ARG A 118 2.21 6.92 13.86
CA ARG A 118 1.55 8.04 14.55
C ARG A 118 1.83 9.37 13.83
N PRO A 119 1.14 10.46 14.19
CA PRO A 119 1.43 11.79 13.62
C PRO A 119 2.92 12.12 13.65
N GLY A 120 3.46 12.53 12.50
CA GLY A 120 4.89 12.83 12.30
C GLY A 120 5.77 11.65 11.91
N GLN A 121 5.26 10.41 11.93
CA GLN A 121 6.00 9.22 11.49
C GLN A 121 5.75 8.90 10.00
N VAL A 122 6.72 8.25 9.38
CA VAL A 122 6.63 7.78 7.99
C VAL A 122 5.86 6.46 7.96
N VAL A 123 4.69 6.45 7.33
CA VAL A 123 3.76 5.31 7.28
C VAL A 123 4.42 4.05 6.74
N GLU A 124 5.24 4.20 5.70
CA GLU A 124 5.93 3.14 4.98
C GLU A 124 7.14 2.56 5.75
N ARG A 125 7.52 3.15 6.89
CA ARG A 125 8.68 2.73 7.70
C ARG A 125 8.32 2.32 9.13
N ALA A 126 7.04 2.27 9.46
CA ALA A 126 6.57 1.74 10.73
C ALA A 126 6.10 0.28 10.55
N ARG A 127 5.68 -0.40 11.64
CA ARG A 127 5.28 -1.81 11.59
C ARG A 127 3.87 -1.95 11.02
N ALA A 128 3.66 -2.99 10.21
CA ALA A 128 2.33 -3.36 9.73
C ALA A 128 1.55 -4.12 10.82
N ASP A 129 0.84 -3.39 11.67
CA ASP A 129 0.05 -3.94 12.78
C ASP A 129 -1.33 -4.49 12.36
N SER A 130 -1.74 -4.22 11.12
CA SER A 130 -2.88 -4.84 10.44
C SER A 130 -2.41 -5.35 9.08
N VAL A 131 -2.64 -6.62 8.78
CA VAL A 131 -2.32 -7.25 7.49
C VAL A 131 -3.50 -8.13 7.09
N HIS A 132 -4.32 -7.67 6.14
CA HIS A 132 -5.52 -8.38 5.69
C HIS A 132 -5.46 -8.61 4.20
N LEU A 133 -5.51 -9.87 3.80
CA LEU A 133 -5.70 -10.25 2.41
C LEU A 133 -7.20 -10.32 2.12
N VAL A 134 -7.66 -9.41 1.26
CA VAL A 134 -9.07 -9.33 0.84
C VAL A 134 -9.20 -9.98 -0.53
N GLY A 135 -9.87 -11.12 -0.59
CA GLY A 135 -10.28 -11.75 -1.83
C GLY A 135 -11.69 -11.32 -2.21
N VAL A 136 -11.90 -10.98 -3.46
CA VAL A 136 -13.20 -10.61 -4.04
C VAL A 136 -13.46 -11.55 -5.21
N ASN A 137 -14.63 -12.18 -5.24
CA ASN A 137 -15.08 -12.98 -6.37
C ASN A 137 -16.27 -12.29 -7.05
N PRO A 138 -16.03 -11.55 -8.16
CA PRO A 138 -17.08 -10.84 -8.88
C PRO A 138 -18.12 -11.77 -9.52
N ARG A 139 -17.80 -13.04 -9.81
CA ARG A 139 -18.78 -14.01 -10.35
C ARG A 139 -19.79 -14.49 -9.31
N ARG A 140 -19.41 -14.45 -8.03
CA ARG A 140 -20.21 -14.97 -6.91
C ARG A 140 -20.80 -13.87 -6.05
N ASP A 141 -20.49 -12.60 -6.33
CA ASP A 141 -20.86 -11.43 -5.53
C ASP A 141 -20.52 -11.62 -4.03
N ARG A 142 -19.34 -12.21 -3.76
CA ARG A 142 -18.84 -12.52 -2.41
C ARG A 142 -17.39 -12.08 -2.23
N ALA A 143 -17.04 -11.77 -0.98
CA ALA A 143 -15.66 -11.48 -0.60
C ALA A 143 -15.26 -12.28 0.65
N SER A 144 -13.96 -12.38 0.88
CA SER A 144 -13.37 -12.92 2.10
C SER A 144 -12.23 -12.04 2.58
N ILE A 145 -12.22 -11.77 3.87
CA ILE A 145 -11.19 -11.02 4.58
C ILE A 145 -10.41 -12.04 5.40
N VAL A 146 -9.13 -12.20 5.07
CA VAL A 146 -8.21 -13.10 5.78
C VAL A 146 -7.16 -12.27 6.49
N GLY A 147 -7.32 -12.11 7.80
CA GLY A 147 -6.34 -11.46 8.66
C GLY A 147 -5.15 -12.36 8.91
N ILE A 148 -3.94 -11.88 8.58
CA ILE A 148 -2.68 -12.55 8.90
C ILE A 148 -2.16 -11.94 10.20
N PRO A 149 -1.95 -12.72 11.28
CA PRO A 149 -1.44 -12.18 12.53
C PRO A 149 -0.12 -11.43 12.30
N ARG A 150 -0.01 -10.19 12.80
CA ARG A 150 1.17 -9.33 12.55
C ARG A 150 2.49 -9.93 13.04
N ASP A 151 2.43 -10.82 14.02
CA ASP A 151 3.56 -11.50 14.63
C ASP A 151 3.89 -12.85 13.95
N THR A 152 3.22 -13.17 12.83
CA THR A 152 3.47 -14.38 12.04
C THR A 152 4.94 -14.47 11.65
N TYR A 153 5.64 -15.53 12.08
CA TYR A 153 7.04 -15.75 11.80
C TYR A 153 7.23 -16.34 10.41
N VAL A 154 7.85 -15.57 9.51
CA VAL A 154 7.97 -15.90 8.09
C VAL A 154 9.34 -15.52 7.56
N THR A 155 9.70 -16.09 6.41
CA THR A 155 10.91 -15.64 5.69
C THR A 155 10.57 -14.45 4.81
N ILE A 156 11.03 -13.27 5.21
CA ILE A 156 10.90 -12.03 4.44
C ILE A 156 11.94 -12.05 3.29
N PRO A 157 11.53 -11.92 2.02
CA PRO A 157 12.46 -11.90 0.89
C PRO A 157 13.59 -10.88 1.07
N GLY A 158 14.84 -11.31 0.92
CA GLY A 158 16.02 -10.45 1.07
C GLY A 158 16.32 -9.96 2.51
N ALA A 159 15.52 -10.34 3.51
CA ALA A 159 15.65 -9.84 4.88
C ALA A 159 15.70 -10.95 5.97
N GLY A 160 15.58 -12.22 5.58
CA GLY A 160 15.64 -13.35 6.51
C GLY A 160 14.34 -13.61 7.27
N ALA A 161 14.41 -14.44 8.31
CA ALA A 161 13.23 -14.84 9.09
C ALA A 161 12.91 -13.83 10.19
N ASP A 162 11.70 -13.27 10.16
CA ASP A 162 11.22 -12.30 11.14
C ASP A 162 9.68 -12.32 11.21
N LYS A 163 9.11 -11.49 12.08
CA LYS A 163 7.67 -11.23 12.08
C LYS A 163 7.25 -10.54 10.79
N ILE A 164 6.11 -10.92 10.23
CA ILE A 164 5.62 -10.36 8.96
C ILE A 164 5.46 -8.83 9.01
N ASN A 165 5.13 -8.26 10.17
CA ASN A 165 5.02 -6.80 10.32
C ASN A 165 6.33 -6.03 10.12
N ALA A 166 7.48 -6.70 10.25
CA ALA A 166 8.79 -6.11 10.01
C ALA A 166 9.06 -5.87 8.51
N ALA A 167 8.32 -6.54 7.62
CA ALA A 167 8.48 -6.34 6.17
C ALA A 167 8.25 -4.88 5.76
N LEU A 168 7.26 -4.21 6.37
CA LEU A 168 6.98 -2.79 6.09
C LEU A 168 8.16 -1.91 6.48
N VAL A 169 8.69 -2.06 7.68
CA VAL A 169 9.86 -1.32 8.16
C VAL A 169 11.08 -1.51 7.26
N ARG A 170 11.29 -2.73 6.76
CA ARG A 170 12.50 -3.11 6.03
C ARG A 170 12.47 -2.72 4.55
N GLY A 171 11.30 -2.75 3.91
CA GLY A 171 11.22 -2.59 2.46
C GLY A 171 9.92 -1.99 1.96
N GLY A 172 9.15 -1.32 2.80
CA GLY A 172 7.91 -0.66 2.41
C GLY A 172 6.77 -1.65 2.10
N PRO A 173 5.63 -1.13 1.61
CA PRO A 173 4.47 -1.96 1.27
C PRO A 173 4.78 -3.02 0.20
N GLU A 174 5.72 -2.75 -0.70
CA GLU A 174 6.14 -3.72 -1.73
C GLU A 174 6.76 -4.98 -1.12
N LEU A 175 7.54 -4.84 -0.05
CA LEU A 175 8.10 -5.99 0.64
C LEU A 175 7.04 -6.73 1.47
N VAL A 176 6.03 -6.03 1.99
CA VAL A 176 4.88 -6.69 2.64
C VAL A 176 4.13 -7.54 1.61
N VAL A 177 3.82 -6.98 0.44
CA VAL A 177 3.21 -7.69 -0.70
C VAL A 177 4.03 -8.94 -1.02
N ALA A 178 5.32 -8.79 -1.35
CA ALA A 178 6.16 -9.93 -1.71
C ALA A 178 6.24 -11.02 -0.61
N THR A 179 6.19 -10.61 0.66
CA THR A 179 6.18 -11.54 1.80
C THR A 179 4.85 -12.29 1.88
N VAL A 180 3.72 -11.62 1.69
CA VAL A 180 2.38 -12.24 1.70
C VAL A 180 2.19 -13.15 0.48
N GLU A 181 2.66 -12.75 -0.71
CA GLU A 181 2.61 -13.60 -1.90
C GLU A 181 3.44 -14.87 -1.70
N ARG A 182 4.64 -14.75 -1.12
CA ARG A 182 5.48 -15.92 -0.80
C ARG A 182 4.84 -16.82 0.26
N LEU A 183 4.16 -16.24 1.24
CA LEU A 183 3.49 -16.98 2.32
C LEU A 183 2.27 -17.76 1.82
N THR A 184 1.48 -17.13 0.95
CA THR A 184 0.15 -17.64 0.58
C THR A 184 0.11 -18.32 -0.79
N GLY A 185 1.09 -18.04 -1.66
CA GLY A 185 1.06 -18.41 -3.08
C GLY A 185 0.06 -17.59 -3.91
N ILE A 186 -0.59 -16.60 -3.32
CA ILE A 186 -1.58 -15.74 -3.97
C ILE A 186 -0.88 -14.51 -4.52
N ARG A 187 -1.10 -14.22 -5.80
CA ARG A 187 -0.67 -12.95 -6.42
C ARG A 187 -1.58 -11.83 -5.94
N ILE A 188 -1.00 -10.72 -5.49
CA ILE A 188 -1.72 -9.53 -5.06
C ILE A 188 -1.85 -8.55 -6.24
N ASP A 189 -3.06 -8.06 -6.47
CA ASP A 189 -3.39 -7.13 -7.56
C ASP A 189 -3.16 -5.66 -7.15
N GLY A 190 -3.26 -5.36 -5.86
CA GLY A 190 -2.89 -4.05 -5.32
C GLY A 190 -2.88 -4.02 -3.80
N TYR A 191 -2.34 -2.95 -3.23
CA TYR A 191 -2.35 -2.74 -1.79
C TYR A 191 -2.96 -1.40 -1.39
N LEU A 192 -3.54 -1.38 -0.19
CA LEU A 192 -4.01 -0.17 0.47
C LEU A 192 -3.28 -0.03 1.80
N LEU A 193 -2.45 0.99 1.95
CA LEU A 193 -1.66 1.24 3.15
C LEU A 193 -2.08 2.55 3.81
N THR A 194 -2.28 2.54 5.13
CA THR A 194 -2.49 3.78 5.90
C THR A 194 -1.89 3.70 7.30
N GLY A 195 -1.62 4.86 7.90
CA GLY A 195 -1.27 5.00 9.31
C GLY A 195 -2.44 5.57 10.10
N PHE A 196 -2.26 5.82 11.41
CA PHE A 196 -3.37 6.21 12.30
C PHE A 196 -4.08 7.49 11.84
N LEU A 197 -3.31 8.54 11.53
CA LEU A 197 -3.88 9.82 11.11
C LEU A 197 -4.59 9.73 9.75
N GLY A 198 -4.06 8.92 8.82
CA GLY A 198 -4.68 8.69 7.51
C GLY A 198 -6.01 7.96 7.66
N PHE A 199 -6.04 6.90 8.46
CA PHE A 199 -7.24 6.15 8.77
C PHE A 199 -8.32 7.02 9.42
N GLU A 200 -7.98 7.79 10.46
CA GLU A 200 -8.93 8.68 11.14
C GLU A 200 -9.54 9.70 10.16
N ARG A 201 -8.71 10.31 9.33
CA ARG A 201 -9.15 11.29 8.32
C ARG A 201 -10.02 10.67 7.24
N LEU A 202 -9.68 9.46 6.77
CA LEU A 202 -10.47 8.73 5.80
C LEU A 202 -11.88 8.47 6.35
N VAL A 203 -11.98 7.89 7.55
CA VAL A 203 -13.27 7.59 8.18
C VAL A 203 -14.09 8.86 8.40
N ASN A 204 -13.47 9.95 8.88
CA ASN A 204 -14.18 11.22 9.04
C ASN A 204 -14.63 11.82 7.70
N ALA A 205 -13.83 11.69 6.64
CA ALA A 205 -14.15 12.22 5.32
C ALA A 205 -15.35 11.53 4.66
N VAL A 206 -15.64 10.28 5.04
CA VAL A 206 -16.81 9.52 4.55
C VAL A 206 -18.01 9.59 5.51
N GLY A 207 -17.93 10.42 6.55
CA GLY A 207 -19.03 10.65 7.49
C GLY A 207 -19.12 9.64 8.64
N GLY A 208 -18.06 8.88 8.92
CA GLY A 208 -18.04 7.87 9.98
C GLY A 208 -18.42 6.46 9.50
N LEU A 209 -18.46 5.50 10.43
CA LEU A 209 -18.81 4.11 10.15
C LEU A 209 -19.86 3.58 11.14
N ARG A 210 -20.87 2.83 10.67
CA ARG A 210 -21.71 2.01 11.56
C ARG A 210 -21.09 0.63 11.78
N ILE A 211 -20.54 0.42 12.97
CA ILE A 211 -19.91 -0.85 13.38
C ILE A 211 -20.85 -1.61 14.32
N VAL A 212 -21.03 -2.91 14.10
CA VAL A 212 -21.69 -3.79 15.07
C VAL A 212 -20.65 -4.28 16.07
N VAL A 213 -20.68 -3.73 17.28
CA VAL A 213 -19.77 -4.07 18.37
C VAL A 213 -20.15 -5.44 18.94
N PRO A 214 -19.24 -6.43 18.89
CA PRO A 214 -19.56 -7.81 19.23
C PRO A 214 -19.61 -8.12 20.74
N TYR A 215 -18.96 -7.31 21.58
CA TYR A 215 -18.83 -7.49 23.02
C TYR A 215 -18.46 -6.15 23.68
N PRO A 216 -18.70 -5.95 24.99
CA PRO A 216 -18.31 -4.70 25.64
C PRO A 216 -16.80 -4.53 25.61
N MET A 217 -16.32 -3.32 25.34
CA MET A 217 -14.89 -3.00 25.28
C MET A 217 -14.56 -1.89 26.27
N SER A 218 -13.47 -2.06 27.01
CA SER A 218 -12.86 -1.09 27.92
C SER A 218 -11.34 -1.29 27.92
N ASP A 219 -10.66 -0.79 26.88
CA ASP A 219 -9.21 -0.91 26.70
C ASP A 219 -8.56 0.47 26.77
N ARG A 220 -7.91 0.77 27.92
CA ARG A 220 -7.20 2.04 28.14
C ARG A 220 -6.06 2.30 27.16
N TYR A 221 -5.48 1.26 26.55
CA TYR A 221 -4.33 1.39 25.65
C TYR A 221 -4.75 1.76 24.23
N SER A 222 -5.95 1.35 23.82
CA SER A 222 -6.56 1.77 22.56
C SER A 222 -7.54 2.94 22.72
N HIS A 223 -7.96 3.23 23.96
CA HIS A 223 -9.08 4.11 24.31
C HIS A 223 -10.45 3.58 23.85
N ALA A 224 -10.57 2.27 23.60
CA ALA A 224 -11.84 1.67 23.21
C ALA A 224 -12.80 1.66 24.41
N GLN A 225 -13.98 2.26 24.22
CA GLN A 225 -15.09 2.24 25.16
C GLN A 225 -16.38 2.02 24.37
N PHE A 226 -16.87 0.78 24.33
CA PHE A 226 -18.02 0.42 23.50
C PHE A 226 -18.98 -0.50 24.25
N ARG A 227 -20.27 -0.32 23.97
CA ARG A 227 -21.33 -1.26 24.37
C ARG A 227 -21.61 -2.23 23.22
N PRO A 228 -22.04 -3.47 23.49
CA PRO A 228 -22.48 -4.38 22.44
C PRO A 228 -23.63 -3.78 21.63
N GLY A 229 -23.62 -3.98 20.31
CA GLY A 229 -24.65 -3.51 19.40
C GLY A 229 -24.15 -2.55 18.32
N PRO A 230 -25.05 -2.01 17.49
CA PRO A 230 -24.69 -1.06 16.44
C PRO A 230 -24.29 0.29 17.04
N GLU A 231 -23.11 0.78 16.66
CA GLU A 231 -22.54 2.06 17.08
C GLU A 231 -22.11 2.83 15.82
N HIS A 232 -22.43 4.12 15.74
CA HIS A 232 -21.90 4.99 14.69
C HIS A 232 -20.67 5.71 15.22
N VAL A 233 -19.52 5.52 14.57
CA VAL A 233 -18.22 5.94 15.08
C VAL A 233 -17.51 6.86 14.11
N GLY A 234 -16.88 7.91 14.66
CA GLY A 234 -15.92 8.72 13.93
C GLY A 234 -14.55 8.04 13.83
N GLY A 235 -13.59 8.68 13.16
CA GLY A 235 -12.28 8.10 12.89
C GLY A 235 -11.48 7.70 14.13
N ARG A 236 -11.54 8.51 15.20
CA ARG A 236 -10.85 8.21 16.46
C ARG A 236 -11.40 6.96 17.13
N ASP A 237 -12.72 6.85 17.21
CA ASP A 237 -13.40 5.70 17.83
C ASP A 237 -13.26 4.45 16.97
N ALA A 238 -13.35 4.56 15.65
CA ALA A 238 -13.04 3.48 14.72
C ALA A 238 -11.59 2.98 14.89
N LEU A 239 -10.63 3.89 15.09
CA LEU A 239 -9.24 3.53 15.34
C LEU A 239 -9.08 2.84 16.70
N ALA A 240 -9.74 3.36 17.74
CA ALA A 240 -9.75 2.76 19.07
C ALA A 240 -10.32 1.34 19.05
N PHE A 241 -11.44 1.14 18.35
CA PHE A 241 -12.05 -0.17 18.11
C PHE A 241 -11.08 -1.13 17.39
N SER A 242 -10.42 -0.67 16.32
CA SER A 242 -9.47 -1.49 15.54
C SER A 242 -8.21 -1.86 16.32
N ARG A 243 -7.85 -1.08 17.35
CA ARG A 243 -6.66 -1.29 18.20
C ARG A 243 -6.94 -2.09 19.47
N ASN A 244 -8.22 -2.32 19.79
CA ASN A 244 -8.66 -3.07 20.96
C ASN A 244 -8.04 -4.48 20.99
N ARG A 245 -7.28 -4.78 22.05
CA ARG A 245 -6.48 -6.03 22.13
C ARG A 245 -6.48 -6.66 23.52
N HIS A 246 -6.47 -5.86 24.58
CA HIS A 246 -6.14 -6.36 25.92
C HIS A 246 -7.32 -7.09 26.59
N ASP A 247 -8.53 -6.64 26.32
CA ASP A 247 -9.80 -7.24 26.71
C ASP A 247 -10.46 -8.02 25.56
N ALA A 248 -9.95 -7.89 24.34
CA ALA A 248 -10.39 -8.67 23.19
C ALA A 248 -10.17 -10.17 23.43
N ARG A 249 -11.22 -10.98 23.26
CA ARG A 249 -11.12 -12.43 23.34
C ARG A 249 -10.10 -12.94 22.32
N GLY A 250 -9.08 -13.67 22.79
CA GLY A 250 -7.99 -14.18 21.95
C GLY A 250 -6.90 -13.13 21.63
N GLY A 251 -6.88 -11.99 22.30
CA GLY A 251 -5.83 -10.99 22.19
C GLY A 251 -5.67 -10.43 20.78
N ASP A 252 -4.47 -10.61 20.20
CA ASP A 252 -4.13 -10.10 18.87
C ASP A 252 -5.00 -10.69 17.75
N PHE A 253 -5.45 -11.95 17.89
CA PHE A 253 -6.40 -12.58 16.97
C PHE A 253 -7.77 -11.89 17.03
N GLY A 254 -8.23 -11.54 18.24
CA GLY A 254 -9.45 -10.76 18.45
C GLY A 254 -9.37 -9.37 17.82
N ARG A 255 -8.22 -8.70 17.99
CA ARG A 255 -7.94 -7.41 17.33
C ARG A 255 -8.00 -7.54 15.80
N SER A 256 -7.38 -8.58 15.23
CA SER A 256 -7.42 -8.82 13.78
C SER A 256 -8.83 -9.07 13.25
N LEU A 257 -9.69 -9.73 14.04
CA LEU A 257 -11.11 -9.86 13.71
C LEU A 257 -11.83 -8.51 13.76
N ASN A 258 -11.58 -7.67 14.77
CA ASN A 258 -12.14 -6.32 14.87
C ASN A 258 -11.73 -5.44 13.68
N GLN A 259 -10.47 -5.50 13.25
CA GLN A 259 -10.00 -4.83 12.04
C GLN A 259 -10.78 -5.28 10.79
N GLY A 260 -11.04 -6.59 10.63
CA GLY A 260 -11.91 -7.08 9.56
C GLY A 260 -13.36 -6.60 9.67
N ARG A 261 -13.90 -6.40 10.88
CA ARG A 261 -15.25 -5.81 11.09
C ARG A 261 -15.31 -4.36 10.63
N VAL A 262 -14.24 -3.59 10.82
CA VAL A 262 -14.13 -2.21 10.29
C VAL A 262 -14.19 -2.21 8.76
N LEU A 263 -13.53 -3.16 8.09
CA LEU A 263 -13.60 -3.29 6.63
C LEU A 263 -15.02 -3.64 6.15
N VAL A 264 -15.72 -4.53 6.85
CA VAL A 264 -17.13 -4.84 6.53
C VAL A 264 -18.03 -3.64 6.78
N ALA A 265 -17.80 -2.86 7.84
CA ALA A 265 -18.55 -1.63 8.10
C ALA A 265 -18.31 -0.59 6.99
N ALA A 266 -17.06 -0.40 6.56
CA ALA A 266 -16.72 0.47 5.44
C ALA A 266 -17.42 0.07 4.13
N LEU A 267 -17.47 -1.24 3.85
CA LEU A 267 -18.23 -1.77 2.70
C LEU A 267 -19.72 -1.41 2.79
N ARG A 268 -20.34 -1.58 3.96
CA ARG A 268 -21.77 -1.24 4.16
C ARG A 268 -22.05 0.24 3.96
N GLU A 269 -21.18 1.11 4.47
CA GLU A 269 -21.35 2.56 4.33
C GLU A 269 -21.12 3.04 2.89
N LEU A 270 -20.12 2.49 2.18
CA LEU A 270 -19.94 2.73 0.75
C LEU A 270 -21.21 2.38 -0.03
N GLN A 271 -21.76 1.18 0.20
CA GLN A 271 -23.00 0.77 -0.46
C GLN A 271 -24.21 1.61 -0.07
N ALA A 272 -24.32 2.01 1.20
CA ALA A 272 -25.39 2.89 1.64
C ALA A 272 -25.33 4.24 0.90
N ALA A 273 -24.14 4.83 0.80
CA ALA A 273 -23.92 6.07 0.06
C ALA A 273 -24.29 5.92 -1.43
N MET A 274 -23.87 4.84 -2.08
CA MET A 274 -24.15 4.57 -3.50
C MET A 274 -25.64 4.28 -3.79
N ARG A 275 -26.37 3.69 -2.82
CA ARG A 275 -27.82 3.49 -2.93
C ARG A 275 -28.60 4.80 -2.85
N THR A 276 -28.14 5.74 -2.03
CA THR A 276 -28.76 7.07 -1.91
C THR A 276 -28.46 7.94 -3.13
N ASP A 277 -27.21 7.95 -3.59
CA ASP A 277 -26.77 8.67 -4.77
C ASP A 277 -25.66 7.88 -5.46
N ARG A 278 -25.77 7.66 -6.78
CA ARG A 278 -24.70 7.00 -7.56
C ARG A 278 -23.37 7.74 -7.46
N SER A 279 -23.36 9.06 -7.21
CA SER A 279 -22.12 9.82 -6.98
C SER A 279 -21.48 9.56 -5.61
N GLY A 280 -22.17 8.82 -4.72
CA GLY A 280 -21.75 8.47 -3.37
C GLY A 280 -20.43 7.71 -3.27
N LEU A 281 -19.91 7.13 -4.37
CA LEU A 281 -18.55 6.57 -4.39
C LEU A 281 -17.44 7.63 -4.40
N LEU A 282 -17.71 8.85 -4.88
CA LEU A 282 -16.68 9.86 -5.12
C LEU A 282 -15.99 10.31 -3.83
N PRO A 283 -16.71 10.60 -2.71
CA PRO A 283 -16.06 10.90 -1.43
C PRO A 283 -15.13 9.78 -0.96
N TRP A 284 -15.50 8.51 -1.19
CA TRP A 284 -14.69 7.35 -0.83
C TRP A 284 -13.40 7.28 -1.65
N VAL A 285 -13.48 7.37 -2.97
CA VAL A 285 -12.31 7.33 -3.85
C VAL A 285 -11.38 8.54 -3.58
N LEU A 286 -11.95 9.73 -3.36
CA LEU A 286 -11.18 10.93 -3.02
C LEU A 286 -10.53 10.84 -1.63
N ALA A 287 -11.22 10.30 -0.63
CA ALA A 287 -10.66 10.08 0.69
C ALA A 287 -9.54 9.02 0.63
N ALA A 288 -9.76 7.93 -0.10
CA ALA A 288 -8.78 6.88 -0.33
C ALA A 288 -7.51 7.44 -1.00
N SER A 289 -7.64 8.14 -2.13
CA SER A 289 -6.49 8.72 -2.85
C SER A 289 -5.70 9.74 -2.03
N ARG A 290 -6.32 10.42 -1.06
CA ARG A 290 -5.68 11.42 -0.20
C ARG A 290 -5.04 10.83 1.06
N HIS A 291 -5.61 9.75 1.59
CA HIS A 291 -5.28 9.26 2.94
C HIS A 291 -4.69 7.84 2.95
N LEU A 292 -4.62 7.20 1.78
CA LEU A 292 -3.94 5.93 1.58
C LEU A 292 -2.66 6.11 0.75
N ARG A 293 -1.74 5.17 0.95
CA ARG A 293 -0.65 4.85 0.02
C ARG A 293 -1.04 3.59 -0.72
N THR A 294 -0.92 3.61 -2.04
CA THR A 294 -1.35 2.50 -2.90
C THR A 294 -0.55 2.51 -4.21
N ASP A 295 -0.41 1.33 -4.81
CA ASP A 295 0.02 1.12 -6.19
C ASP A 295 -1.14 1.15 -7.20
N LEU A 296 -2.36 1.34 -6.73
CA LEU A 296 -3.57 1.46 -7.55
C LEU A 296 -3.75 2.90 -8.06
N GLY A 297 -4.03 3.03 -9.35
CA GLY A 297 -4.41 4.30 -9.95
C GLY A 297 -5.82 4.73 -9.54
N PHE A 298 -6.17 5.98 -9.86
CA PHE A 298 -7.50 6.52 -9.56
C PHE A 298 -8.64 5.69 -10.20
N ARG A 299 -8.41 5.19 -11.43
CA ARG A 299 -9.37 4.32 -12.13
C ARG A 299 -9.52 2.98 -11.42
N ASP A 300 -8.42 2.35 -11.01
CA ASP A 300 -8.45 1.08 -10.27
C ASP A 300 -9.22 1.21 -8.94
N LEU A 301 -9.10 2.35 -8.26
CA LEU A 301 -9.88 2.63 -7.04
C LEU A 301 -11.38 2.76 -7.30
N ILE A 302 -11.77 3.35 -8.44
CA ILE A 302 -13.18 3.38 -8.88
C ILE A 302 -13.64 1.96 -9.18
N ASP A 303 -12.86 1.20 -9.95
CA ASP A 303 -13.18 -0.17 -10.34
C ASP A 303 -13.33 -1.08 -9.10
N LEU A 304 -12.44 -0.93 -8.12
CA LEU A 304 -12.53 -1.63 -6.84
C LEU A 304 -13.80 -1.23 -6.06
N ALA A 305 -14.16 0.06 -6.02
CA ALA A 305 -15.37 0.53 -5.35
C ALA A 305 -16.64 -0.02 -6.03
N LEU A 306 -16.67 -0.05 -7.36
CA LEU A 306 -17.77 -0.63 -8.15
C LEU A 306 -17.86 -2.16 -7.96
N ALA A 307 -16.73 -2.86 -7.88
CA ALA A 307 -16.72 -4.28 -7.55
C ALA A 307 -17.21 -4.54 -6.13
N ALA A 308 -16.83 -3.70 -5.17
CA ALA A 308 -17.28 -3.76 -3.79
C ALA A 308 -18.79 -3.53 -3.66
N GLU A 309 -19.38 -2.64 -4.46
CA GLU A 309 -20.83 -2.41 -4.48
C GLU A 309 -21.64 -3.69 -4.65
N ARG A 310 -21.13 -4.63 -5.45
CA ARG A 310 -21.81 -5.90 -5.76
C ARG A 310 -21.76 -6.92 -4.63
N ILE A 311 -20.87 -6.76 -3.66
CA ILE A 311 -20.62 -7.75 -2.61
C ILE A 311 -21.69 -7.68 -1.54
N ASP A 312 -22.38 -8.78 -1.26
CA ASP A 312 -23.28 -8.85 -0.10
C ASP A 312 -22.46 -8.80 1.20
N PRO A 313 -22.56 -7.72 2.03
CA PRO A 313 -21.77 -7.57 3.24
C PRO A 313 -22.07 -8.64 4.31
N ASP A 314 -23.28 -9.22 4.29
CA ASP A 314 -23.69 -10.31 5.19
C ASP A 314 -23.07 -11.66 4.81
N ARG A 315 -22.55 -11.76 3.58
CA ARG A 315 -21.88 -12.96 3.05
C ARG A 315 -20.36 -12.84 3.02
N VAL A 316 -19.80 -11.74 3.54
CA VAL A 316 -18.36 -11.56 3.70
C VAL A 316 -17.86 -12.46 4.82
N ARG A 317 -16.95 -13.38 4.48
CA ARG A 317 -16.27 -14.20 5.50
C ARG A 317 -15.08 -13.41 6.05
N ASN A 318 -15.08 -13.15 7.36
CA ASN A 318 -13.97 -12.53 8.06
C ASN A 318 -13.34 -13.56 8.99
N VAL A 319 -12.12 -14.00 8.66
CA VAL A 319 -11.37 -14.99 9.44
C VAL A 319 -9.95 -14.48 9.71
N VAL A 320 -9.33 -15.05 10.73
CA VAL A 320 -7.91 -14.84 11.01
C VAL A 320 -7.20 -16.17 10.81
N VAL A 321 -6.06 -16.15 10.12
CA VAL A 321 -5.29 -17.36 9.86
C VAL A 321 -4.93 -18.01 11.20
N PRO A 322 -5.23 -19.30 11.39
CA PRO A 322 -4.96 -19.97 12.66
C PRO A 322 -3.45 -20.05 12.90
N GLY A 323 -3.05 -19.86 14.15
CA GLY A 323 -1.67 -19.93 14.57
C GLY A 323 -1.56 -20.06 16.07
N ARG A 324 -0.36 -20.41 16.52
CA ARG A 324 -0.02 -20.53 17.94
C ARG A 324 1.10 -19.57 18.30
N ALA A 325 1.02 -18.99 19.49
CA ALA A 325 2.14 -18.24 20.05
C ALA A 325 3.35 -19.17 20.25
N GLY A 326 4.53 -18.62 20.04
CA GLY A 326 5.81 -19.29 20.26
C GLY A 326 6.92 -18.27 20.45
N SER A 327 8.17 -18.73 20.48
CA SER A 327 9.35 -17.87 20.61
C SER A 327 10.34 -18.17 19.49
N ALA A 328 10.91 -17.12 18.90
CA ALA A 328 12.00 -17.23 17.94
C ALA A 328 13.04 -16.13 18.24
N GLY A 329 14.26 -16.54 18.57
CA GLY A 329 15.34 -15.61 18.96
C GLY A 329 14.95 -14.71 20.14
N GLY A 330 14.32 -15.28 21.17
CA GLY A 330 13.89 -14.55 22.37
C GLY A 330 12.68 -13.63 22.20
N ARG A 331 12.06 -13.59 21.01
CA ARG A 331 10.90 -12.75 20.70
C ARG A 331 9.65 -13.60 20.59
N SER A 332 8.55 -13.15 21.20
CA SER A 332 7.23 -13.77 21.02
C SER A 332 6.78 -13.61 19.56
N VAL A 333 6.42 -14.72 18.91
CA VAL A 333 5.99 -14.80 17.52
C VAL A 333 4.76 -15.69 17.38
N VAL A 334 4.12 -15.67 16.21
CA VAL A 334 3.05 -16.60 15.85
C VAL A 334 3.57 -17.57 14.79
N PHE A 335 3.50 -18.86 15.07
CA PHE A 335 3.67 -19.90 14.06
C PHE A 335 2.31 -20.28 13.50
N LEU A 336 2.14 -20.24 12.19
CA LEU A 336 0.89 -20.64 11.55
C LEU A 336 0.60 -22.11 11.82
N GLY A 337 -0.68 -22.42 12.08
CA GLY A 337 -1.15 -23.77 12.35
C GLY A 337 -1.53 -24.54 11.08
N GLU A 338 -1.86 -25.82 11.23
CA GLU A 338 -2.18 -26.73 10.12
C GLU A 338 -3.32 -26.24 9.21
N GLY A 339 -4.29 -25.49 9.77
CA GLY A 339 -5.39 -24.91 9.00
C GLY A 339 -5.01 -23.75 8.07
N ALA A 340 -3.83 -23.14 8.24
CA ALA A 340 -3.44 -21.95 7.47
C ALA A 340 -3.32 -22.24 5.96
N ALA A 341 -2.72 -23.38 5.60
CA ALA A 341 -2.56 -23.77 4.20
C ALA A 341 -3.92 -24.01 3.51
N GLY A 342 -4.91 -24.53 4.24
CA GLY A 342 -6.28 -24.70 3.73
C GLY A 342 -6.94 -23.35 3.43
N VAL A 343 -6.83 -22.40 4.36
CA VAL A 343 -7.36 -21.02 4.18
C VAL A 343 -6.74 -20.37 2.93
N PHE A 344 -5.42 -20.43 2.77
CA PHE A 344 -4.76 -19.84 1.60
C PHE A 344 -5.13 -20.54 0.31
N ARG A 345 -5.21 -21.87 0.30
CA ARG A 345 -5.60 -22.64 -0.90
C ARG A 345 -7.02 -22.32 -1.36
N ASP A 346 -7.97 -22.25 -0.44
CA ASP A 346 -9.36 -21.94 -0.77
C ASP A 346 -9.51 -20.50 -1.26
N LEU A 347 -8.83 -19.57 -0.59
CA LEU A 347 -8.80 -18.17 -1.00
C LEU A 347 -8.15 -18.02 -2.40
N ALA A 348 -7.04 -18.70 -2.68
CA ALA A 348 -6.34 -18.66 -3.97
C ALA A 348 -7.21 -19.15 -5.13
N ARG A 349 -8.01 -20.20 -4.90
CA ARG A 349 -8.83 -20.83 -5.95
C ARG A 349 -10.03 -19.97 -6.34
N GLU A 350 -10.73 -19.41 -5.35
CA GLU A 350 -12.05 -18.82 -5.57
C GLU A 350 -12.12 -17.34 -5.19
N GLY A 351 -11.08 -16.74 -4.59
CA GLY A 351 -11.19 -15.41 -3.98
C GLY A 351 -12.07 -15.37 -2.72
N ILE A 352 -12.67 -16.48 -2.35
CA ILE A 352 -13.62 -16.58 -1.24
C ILE A 352 -13.43 -17.89 -0.49
N LEU A 353 -13.68 -17.86 0.81
CA LEU A 353 -13.67 -19.04 1.65
C LEU A 353 -14.98 -19.82 1.54
N GLY A 354 -14.86 -21.14 1.72
CA GLY A 354 -15.96 -22.10 1.77
C GLY A 354 -17.03 -21.74 2.82
N ARG A 355 -18.18 -22.41 2.72
CA ARG A 355 -19.25 -22.23 3.71
C ARG A 355 -18.95 -22.96 5.01
#